data_AF-A0AA39D9I3-F1
#
_entry.id   AF-A0AA39D9I3-F1
#
_cell.length_a   1.000
_cell.length_b   1.000
_cell.length_c   1.000
_cell.angle_alpha   90.00
_cell.angle_beta   90.00
_cell.angle_gamma   90.00
#
_symmetry.space_group_name_H-M   'P 1'
#
loop_
_entity.id
_entity.type
_entity.pdbx_description
1 polymer ?
#
loop_
_entity_poly.entity_id
_entity_poly.type
_entity_poly.pdbx_seq_one_letter_code
_entity_poly.pdbx_strand_id
1 'polypeptide(L)'
;MIFSQLFSLKNTEENKRKGKRGGKFYRACGIQICIFRSGWSGRFWGRTWCNFDGLGSCVTGDCGSRTIECNNVDAASPATLAEFTLGTGGQDVFDVSLVDGCNLSMIVEGSAWSGMCTSTGCMVDLNQGCPAELKVGDGSMCRSACEAFGSLEYSCDSAYITPGLFNGAEGWRRQRVQECV
;
A
#
# COMPACT_ATOMS: atom_id res chain seq x y z
N MET A 1 19.15 16.93 -8.68
CA MET A 1 17.73 16.48 -8.61
C MET A 1 17.58 15.71 -7.32
N ILE A 2 16.75 16.17 -6.40
CA ILE A 2 16.45 15.43 -5.15
C ILE A 2 15.27 14.52 -5.49
N PHE A 3 15.53 13.24 -5.72
CA PHE A 3 14.47 12.24 -5.85
C PHE A 3 13.95 11.93 -4.45
N SER A 4 12.98 12.71 -3.96
CA SER A 4 12.32 12.44 -2.69
C SER A 4 11.28 11.33 -2.87
N GLN A 5 11.29 10.33 -2.00
CA GLN A 5 10.16 9.41 -1.85
C GLN A 5 8.95 10.20 -1.35
N LEU A 6 7.81 10.04 -2.03
CA LEU A 6 6.59 10.77 -1.72
C LEU A 6 5.49 9.79 -1.31
N PHE A 7 5.06 9.85 -0.06
CA PHE A 7 3.96 9.04 0.43
C PHE A 7 2.61 9.69 0.08
N SER A 8 1.71 8.88 -0.43
CA SER A 8 0.35 9.27 -0.84
C SER A 8 -0.68 8.55 0.03
N LEU A 9 -1.83 9.19 0.22
CA LEU A 9 -2.94 8.69 1.02
C LEU A 9 -4.24 8.75 0.22
N LYS A 10 -5.07 7.71 0.36
CA LYS A 10 -6.44 7.67 -0.16
C LYS A 10 -7.42 7.17 0.91
N ASN A 11 -8.56 7.86 1.03
CA ASN A 11 -9.70 7.41 1.84
C ASN A 11 -10.52 6.37 1.06
N THR A 12 -11.01 5.34 1.74
CA THR A 12 -11.98 4.39 1.14
C THR A 12 -13.35 5.02 0.92
N GLU A 13 -14.11 4.51 -0.06
CA GLU A 13 -15.46 4.99 -0.40
C GLU A 13 -16.43 4.92 0.79
N GLU A 14 -16.28 3.92 1.66
CA GLU A 14 -17.07 3.81 2.89
C GLU A 14 -16.87 5.04 3.79
N ASN A 15 -15.66 5.59 3.86
CA ASN A 15 -15.38 6.80 4.63
C ASN A 15 -15.92 8.07 4.00
N LYS A 16 -15.95 8.14 2.66
CA LYS A 16 -16.60 9.25 1.95
C LYS A 16 -18.09 9.29 2.27
N ARG A 17 -18.78 8.15 2.23
CA ARG A 17 -20.21 8.05 2.60
C ARG A 17 -20.48 8.44 4.05
N LYS A 18 -19.56 8.12 4.97
CA LYS A 18 -19.67 8.48 6.40
C LYS A 18 -19.18 9.90 6.73
N GLY A 19 -18.86 10.74 5.74
CA GLY A 19 -18.43 12.14 5.95
C GLY A 19 -17.13 12.30 6.74
N LYS A 20 -16.31 11.25 6.85
CA LYS A 20 -15.05 11.27 7.60
C LYS A 20 -14.00 12.04 6.79
N ARG A 21 -13.71 13.28 7.23
CA ARG A 21 -12.61 14.10 6.69
C ARG A 21 -11.26 13.40 6.94
N GLY A 22 -10.35 13.47 5.96
CA GLY A 22 -9.03 12.86 6.02
C GLY A 22 -8.21 13.32 7.24
N GLY A 23 -7.15 12.57 7.56
CA GLY A 23 -6.28 12.86 8.70
C GLY A 23 -5.63 14.24 8.60
N LYS A 24 -5.34 14.87 9.74
CA LYS A 24 -4.61 16.15 9.77
C LYS A 24 -3.13 15.87 9.49
N PHE A 25 -2.59 16.55 8.47
CA PHE A 25 -1.18 16.48 8.08
C PHE A 25 -0.36 17.46 8.91
N TYR A 26 0.61 16.96 9.69
CA TYR A 26 1.62 17.79 10.35
C TYR A 26 2.98 17.46 9.75
N ARG A 27 3.66 18.48 9.21
CA ARG A 27 5.00 18.36 8.61
C ARG A 27 6.03 18.83 9.65
N ALA A 28 6.71 17.90 10.30
CA ALA A 28 7.84 18.21 11.19
C ALA A 28 9.10 17.60 10.56
N CYS A 29 10.09 18.44 10.23
CA CYS A 29 11.43 18.09 9.69
C CYS A 29 11.59 16.63 9.19
N GLY A 30 11.13 16.33 7.97
CA GLY A 30 11.28 15.01 7.34
C GLY A 30 10.30 13.90 7.75
N ILE A 31 9.51 14.10 8.81
CA ILE A 31 8.49 13.18 9.31
C ILE A 31 7.10 13.77 9.01
N GLN A 32 6.30 13.02 8.27
CA GLN A 32 4.90 13.34 8.04
C GLN A 32 4.06 12.63 9.10
N ILE A 33 3.54 13.37 10.08
CA ILE A 33 2.63 12.82 11.10
C ILE A 33 1.20 12.99 10.59
N CYS A 34 0.46 11.89 10.56
CA CYS A 34 -0.95 11.87 10.17
C CYS A 34 -1.80 11.39 11.35
N ILE A 35 -2.79 12.19 11.76
CA ILE A 35 -3.72 11.83 12.85
C ILE A 35 -5.08 11.49 12.26
N PHE A 36 -5.56 10.27 12.49
CA PHE A 36 -6.85 9.77 12.03
C PHE A 36 -7.85 9.63 13.18
N ARG A 37 -9.14 9.68 12.85
CA ARG A 37 -10.22 9.44 13.82
C ARG A 37 -10.64 7.98 13.79
N SER A 38 -11.18 7.49 14.90
CA SER A 38 -11.84 6.18 14.96
C SER A 38 -12.88 6.04 13.85
N GLY A 39 -12.89 4.84 13.26
CA GLY A 39 -13.66 4.46 12.10
C GLY A 39 -13.05 4.88 10.76
N TRP A 40 -11.85 5.47 10.71
CA TRP A 40 -11.19 5.77 9.44
C TRP A 40 -10.67 4.50 8.77
N SER A 41 -10.72 4.44 7.45
CA SER A 41 -10.15 3.38 6.63
C SER A 41 -9.60 3.97 5.33
N GLY A 42 -8.47 3.46 4.91
CA GLY A 42 -7.72 4.00 3.80
C GLY A 42 -6.45 3.22 3.55
N ARG A 43 -5.66 3.74 2.62
CA ARG A 43 -4.39 3.14 2.24
C ARG A 43 -3.33 4.19 1.97
N PHE A 44 -2.09 3.76 2.17
CA PHE A 44 -0.88 4.51 1.86
C PHE A 44 -0.04 3.75 0.85
N TRP A 45 0.68 4.50 0.03
CA TRP A 45 1.70 3.96 -0.87
C TRP A 45 2.79 4.98 -1.09
N GLY A 46 3.97 4.51 -1.50
CA GLY A 46 5.09 5.36 -1.86
C GLY A 46 5.18 5.55 -3.38
N ARG A 47 5.48 6.79 -3.80
CA ARG A 47 5.86 7.14 -5.17
C ARG A 47 7.35 7.37 -5.27
N THR A 48 7.95 6.92 -6.37
CA THR A 48 9.39 7.09 -6.64
C THR A 48 9.64 7.69 -8.02
N TRP A 49 10.83 8.28 -8.16
CA TRP A 49 11.28 8.94 -9.39
C TRP A 49 10.29 9.98 -9.90
N CYS A 50 9.76 10.79 -8.98
CA CYS A 50 8.79 11.82 -9.29
C CYS A 50 9.43 13.10 -9.83
N ASN A 51 8.79 13.71 -10.82
CA ASN A 51 9.09 15.05 -11.28
C ASN A 51 7.82 15.92 -11.20
N PHE A 52 7.93 17.06 -10.51
CA PHE A 52 6.85 18.04 -10.34
C PHE A 52 7.21 19.43 -10.90
N ASP A 53 8.27 19.53 -11.72
CA ASP A 53 8.62 20.75 -12.46
C ASP A 53 7.68 20.92 -13.68
N GLY A 54 6.36 21.03 -13.42
CA GLY A 54 5.30 21.09 -14.44
C GLY A 54 4.10 20.21 -14.10
N LEU A 55 3.58 19.46 -15.09
CA LEU A 55 2.60 18.41 -14.81
C LEU A 55 3.30 17.27 -14.07
N GLY A 56 2.89 17.04 -12.83
CA GLY A 56 3.48 16.04 -11.96
C GLY A 56 3.36 14.62 -12.51
N SER A 57 4.43 13.85 -12.45
CA SER A 57 4.38 12.41 -12.73
C SER A 57 5.45 11.67 -11.93
N CYS A 58 5.16 10.40 -11.63
CA CYS A 58 6.09 9.47 -11.00
C CYS A 58 6.25 8.21 -11.85
N VAL A 59 7.40 7.55 -11.77
CA VAL A 59 7.61 6.28 -12.49
C VAL A 59 6.84 5.15 -11.83
N THR A 60 6.74 5.16 -10.51
CA THR A 60 6.09 4.08 -9.73
C THR A 60 5.03 4.64 -8.80
N GLY A 61 3.90 3.94 -8.66
CA GLY A 61 2.82 4.34 -7.75
C GLY A 61 2.18 5.68 -8.11
N ASP A 62 2.38 6.18 -9.33
CA ASP A 62 1.77 7.43 -9.76
C ASP A 62 0.25 7.36 -9.65
N CYS A 63 -0.39 8.47 -9.31
CA CYS A 63 -1.83 8.53 -9.11
C CYS A 63 -2.55 9.34 -10.19
N GLY A 64 -1.85 9.71 -11.28
CA GLY A 64 -2.43 10.39 -12.44
C GLY A 64 -3.01 11.77 -12.17
N SER A 65 -2.90 12.30 -10.94
CA SER A 65 -3.48 13.59 -10.55
C SER A 65 -2.75 14.79 -11.15
N ARG A 66 -1.54 14.56 -11.68
CA ARG A 66 -0.63 15.59 -12.21
C ARG A 66 -0.18 16.63 -11.19
N THR A 67 -0.43 16.36 -9.91
CA THR A 67 -0.05 17.20 -8.77
C THR A 67 0.52 16.33 -7.65
N ILE A 68 1.11 16.97 -6.64
CA ILE A 68 1.59 16.27 -5.44
C ILE A 68 0.43 15.57 -4.72
N GLU A 69 -0.78 16.12 -4.74
CA GLU A 69 -1.94 15.53 -4.06
C GLU A 69 -2.65 14.51 -4.97
N CYS A 70 -2.90 13.30 -4.47
CA CYS A 70 -3.54 12.26 -5.27
C CYS A 70 -5.06 12.41 -5.39
N ASN A 71 -5.70 13.34 -4.66
CA ASN A 71 -7.14 13.65 -4.81
C ASN A 71 -8.07 12.42 -4.75
N ASN A 72 -7.73 11.43 -3.90
CA ASN A 72 -8.41 10.13 -3.79
C ASN A 72 -8.35 9.23 -5.04
N VAL A 73 -7.48 9.53 -6.00
CA VAL A 73 -7.10 8.61 -7.07
C VAL A 73 -6.13 7.58 -6.50
N ASP A 74 -6.22 6.37 -7.03
CA ASP A 74 -5.39 5.26 -6.57
C ASP A 74 -3.95 5.32 -7.07
N ALA A 75 -3.10 4.49 -6.48
CA ALA A 75 -1.82 4.16 -7.08
C ALA A 75 -2.01 3.39 -8.39
N ALA A 76 -1.21 3.71 -9.40
CA ALA A 76 -1.01 2.82 -10.54
C ALA A 76 -0.10 1.66 -10.14
N SER A 77 -0.49 0.44 -10.51
CA SER A 77 0.29 -0.78 -10.28
C SER A 77 1.55 -0.85 -11.16
N PRO A 78 2.63 -1.50 -10.71
CA PRO A 78 2.75 -2.14 -9.40
C PRO A 78 3.09 -1.16 -8.25
N ALA A 79 2.45 -1.35 -7.10
CA ALA A 79 2.66 -0.53 -5.91
C ALA A 79 2.41 -1.31 -4.61
N THR A 80 3.35 -1.21 -3.67
CA THR A 80 3.17 -1.74 -2.31
C THR A 80 2.19 -0.84 -1.55
N LEU A 81 1.13 -1.43 -0.99
CA LEU A 81 0.09 -0.70 -0.25
C LEU A 81 0.15 -1.03 1.25
N ALA A 82 0.03 -0.04 2.12
CA ALA A 82 -0.35 -0.24 3.51
C ALA A 82 -1.83 0.09 3.69
N GLU A 83 -2.63 -0.89 4.05
CA GLU A 83 -4.07 -0.78 4.23
C GLU A 83 -4.40 -0.66 5.73
N PHE A 84 -5.35 0.22 6.08
CA PHE A 84 -5.73 0.48 7.46
C PHE A 84 -7.24 0.57 7.59
N THR A 85 -7.76 0.07 8.71
CA THR A 85 -9.13 0.24 9.19
C THR A 85 -9.09 0.44 10.70
N LEU A 86 -9.21 1.69 11.13
CA LEU A 86 -9.01 2.09 12.52
C LEU A 86 -10.34 2.16 13.27
N GLY A 87 -10.38 1.63 14.49
CA GLY A 87 -11.46 1.75 15.47
C GLY A 87 -12.79 1.13 15.05
N THR A 88 -12.82 0.31 13.99
CA THR A 88 -14.04 -0.37 13.56
C THR A 88 -14.25 -1.58 14.46
N GLY A 89 -15.38 -1.62 15.18
CA GLY A 89 -15.62 -2.68 16.18
C GLY A 89 -14.74 -2.58 17.43
N GLY A 90 -14.11 -1.43 17.67
CA GLY A 90 -13.18 -1.24 18.79
C GLY A 90 -11.77 -1.77 18.52
N GLN A 91 -11.47 -2.14 17.27
CA GLN A 91 -10.16 -2.65 16.87
C GLN A 91 -9.61 -1.86 15.68
N ASP A 92 -8.29 -1.72 15.65
CA ASP A 92 -7.51 -1.24 14.53
C ASP A 92 -7.00 -2.45 13.74
N VAL A 93 -7.25 -2.48 12.44
CA VAL A 93 -6.78 -3.52 11.54
C VAL A 93 -5.86 -2.89 10.51
N PHE A 94 -4.68 -3.45 10.30
CA PHE A 94 -3.77 -2.99 9.25
C PHE A 94 -2.94 -4.12 8.65
N ASP A 95 -2.58 -3.97 7.39
CA ASP A 95 -1.75 -4.91 6.67
C ASP A 95 -0.91 -4.22 5.59
N VAL A 96 0.17 -4.89 5.17
CA VAL A 96 0.90 -4.54 3.95
C VAL A 96 0.44 -5.50 2.85
N SER A 97 -0.09 -4.94 1.78
CA SER A 97 -0.65 -5.66 0.65
C SER A 97 0.25 -5.55 -0.58
N LEU A 98 0.55 -6.70 -1.16
CA LEU A 98 1.28 -6.87 -2.42
C LEU A 98 0.35 -7.35 -3.54
N VAL A 99 -0.97 -7.27 -3.32
CA VAL A 99 -2.01 -7.61 -4.29
C VAL A 99 -1.83 -6.81 -5.58
N ASP A 100 -1.44 -5.55 -5.46
CA ASP A 100 -1.15 -4.65 -6.58
C ASP A 100 0.33 -4.65 -6.95
N GLY A 101 1.08 -5.70 -6.60
CA GLY A 101 2.52 -5.79 -6.83
C GLY A 101 3.35 -5.02 -5.81
N CYS A 102 4.64 -4.85 -6.10
CA CYS A 102 5.57 -4.14 -5.23
C CYS A 102 6.50 -3.20 -6.02
N ASN A 103 6.76 -2.05 -5.42
CA ASN A 103 7.71 -1.06 -5.91
C ASN A 103 8.69 -0.62 -4.81
N LEU A 104 8.27 -0.69 -3.55
CA LEU A 104 9.03 -0.29 -2.38
C LEU A 104 8.89 -1.33 -1.27
N SER A 105 9.96 -1.56 -0.53
CA SER A 105 9.88 -2.24 0.76
C SER A 105 9.12 -1.35 1.75
N MET A 106 8.24 -1.97 2.53
CA MET A 106 7.37 -1.27 3.47
C MET A 106 7.14 -2.11 4.72
N ILE A 107 7.19 -1.46 5.88
CA ILE A 107 6.75 -2.00 7.16
C ILE A 107 5.77 -1.02 7.79
N VAL A 108 4.71 -1.57 8.38
CA VAL A 108 3.86 -0.86 9.33
C VAL A 108 4.12 -1.42 10.73
N GLU A 109 4.64 -0.58 11.60
CA GLU A 109 4.83 -0.89 13.02
C GLU A 109 3.68 -0.29 13.81
N GLY A 110 2.86 -1.15 14.42
CA GLY A 110 1.83 -0.69 15.34
C GLY A 110 2.43 -0.46 16.73
N SER A 111 2.38 0.77 17.23
CA SER A 111 2.69 1.08 18.62
C SER A 111 1.40 1.29 19.40
N ALA A 112 0.92 0.26 20.10
CA ALA A 112 -0.22 0.37 21.00
C ALA A 112 0.22 0.43 22.47
N TRP A 113 -0.56 1.13 23.29
CA TRP A 113 -0.36 1.18 24.74
C TRP A 113 -0.46 -0.21 25.39
N SER A 114 -1.26 -1.11 24.79
CA SER A 114 -1.43 -2.50 25.21
C SER A 114 -0.25 -3.42 24.85
N GLY A 115 0.69 -2.96 24.01
CA GLY A 115 1.84 -3.74 23.55
C GLY A 115 1.51 -4.93 22.63
N MET A 116 0.23 -5.07 22.21
CA MET A 116 -0.24 -6.23 21.43
C MET A 116 -0.12 -6.07 19.91
N CYS A 117 0.27 -4.90 19.42
CA CYS A 117 0.45 -4.68 17.99
C CYS A 117 1.83 -5.14 17.52
N THR A 118 1.85 -6.11 16.59
CA THR A 118 3.10 -6.51 15.93
C THR A 118 3.27 -5.78 14.59
N SER A 119 4.51 -5.69 14.13
CA SER A 119 4.83 -5.14 12.81
C SER A 119 4.34 -6.07 11.70
N THR A 120 3.85 -5.50 10.59
CA THR A 120 3.55 -6.23 9.35
C THR A 120 4.24 -5.54 8.18
N GLY A 121 4.72 -6.32 7.22
CA GLY A 121 5.51 -5.80 6.11
C GLY A 121 6.79 -6.59 5.88
N CYS A 122 7.46 -6.21 4.80
CA CYS A 122 8.67 -6.86 4.34
C CYS A 122 9.80 -5.84 4.24
N MET A 123 10.89 -6.06 4.98
CA MET A 123 12.14 -5.29 4.85
C MET A 123 12.98 -5.66 3.63
N VAL A 124 12.71 -6.83 3.04
CA VAL A 124 13.48 -7.32 1.91
C VAL A 124 13.01 -6.59 0.64
N ASP A 125 13.98 -6.18 -0.18
CA ASP A 125 13.71 -5.68 -1.52
C ASP A 125 13.25 -6.84 -2.41
N LEU A 126 11.93 -7.04 -2.45
CA LEU A 126 11.30 -8.09 -3.26
C LEU A 126 11.57 -7.93 -4.76
N ASN A 127 11.97 -6.74 -5.21
CA ASN A 127 12.31 -6.51 -6.61
C ASN A 127 13.56 -7.29 -7.04
N GLN A 128 14.51 -7.53 -6.13
CA GLN A 128 15.72 -8.31 -6.43
C GLN A 128 15.41 -9.79 -6.71
N GLY A 129 14.43 -10.34 -5.99
CA GLY A 129 13.95 -11.72 -6.15
C GLY A 129 12.80 -11.87 -7.13
N CYS A 130 12.38 -10.80 -7.81
CA CYS A 130 11.24 -10.82 -8.72
C CYS A 130 11.49 -11.80 -9.88
N PRO A 131 10.61 -12.78 -10.12
CA PRO A 131 10.67 -13.65 -11.30
C PRO A 131 10.64 -12.83 -12.60
N ALA A 132 11.32 -13.30 -13.65
CA ALA A 132 11.46 -12.56 -14.90
C ALA A 132 10.11 -12.21 -15.54
N GLU A 133 9.11 -13.07 -15.34
CA GLU A 133 7.75 -12.94 -15.85
C GLU A 133 6.95 -11.83 -15.15
N LEU A 134 7.37 -11.42 -13.95
CA LEU A 134 6.70 -10.41 -13.13
C LEU A 134 7.45 -9.07 -13.10
N LYS A 135 8.68 -9.01 -13.63
CA LYS A 135 9.50 -7.80 -13.63
C LYS A 135 8.90 -6.71 -14.51
N VAL A 136 8.96 -5.47 -14.02
CA VAL A 136 8.57 -4.27 -14.77
C VAL A 136 9.72 -3.27 -14.77
N GLY A 137 9.83 -2.50 -15.85
CA GLY A 137 10.90 -1.53 -16.03
C GLY A 137 12.25 -2.21 -16.20
N ASP A 138 13.27 -1.71 -15.51
CA ASP A 138 14.63 -2.26 -15.43
C ASP A 138 14.76 -3.41 -14.42
N GLY A 139 13.65 -3.93 -13.89
CA GLY A 139 13.62 -4.94 -12.84
C GLY A 139 13.62 -4.36 -11.42
N SER A 140 13.45 -3.04 -11.28
CA SER A 140 13.26 -2.35 -9.99
C SER A 140 11.85 -2.47 -9.43
N MET A 141 10.94 -3.17 -10.11
CA MET A 141 9.54 -3.30 -9.75
C MET A 141 9.04 -4.70 -10.10
N CYS A 142 8.04 -5.18 -9.34
CA CYS A 142 7.47 -6.50 -9.58
C CYS A 142 5.94 -6.48 -9.52
N ARG A 143 5.30 -7.03 -10.54
CA ARG A 143 3.85 -7.24 -10.56
C ARG A 143 3.46 -8.37 -9.64
N SER A 144 2.24 -8.31 -9.14
CA SER A 144 1.62 -9.49 -8.58
C SER A 144 1.26 -10.49 -9.69
N ALA A 145 1.13 -11.76 -9.32
CA ALA A 145 0.60 -12.77 -10.24
C ALA A 145 -0.81 -12.43 -10.74
N CYS A 146 -1.61 -11.75 -9.90
CA CYS A 146 -2.94 -11.26 -10.27
C CYS A 146 -2.89 -10.29 -11.43
N GLU A 147 -2.00 -9.31 -11.37
CA GLU A 147 -1.83 -8.31 -12.42
C GLU A 147 -1.16 -8.89 -13.68
N ALA A 148 -0.20 -9.79 -13.51
CA ALA A 148 0.57 -10.34 -14.63
C ALA A 148 -0.17 -11.40 -15.44
N PHE A 149 -0.93 -12.28 -14.78
CA PHE A 149 -1.52 -13.46 -15.44
C PHE A 149 -3.04 -13.40 -15.57
N GLY A 150 -3.73 -12.65 -14.71
CA GLY A 150 -5.18 -12.41 -14.82
C GLY A 150 -6.07 -13.67 -14.85
N SER A 151 -5.55 -14.85 -14.51
CA SER A 151 -6.32 -16.10 -14.53
C SER A 151 -7.16 -16.26 -13.26
N LEU A 152 -8.21 -17.09 -13.29
CA LEU A 152 -9.03 -17.41 -12.11
C LEU A 152 -8.21 -18.02 -10.95
N GLU A 153 -7.12 -18.71 -11.27
CA GLU A 153 -6.18 -19.26 -10.29
C GLU A 153 -5.41 -18.14 -9.58
N TYR A 154 -5.01 -17.11 -10.30
CA TYR A 154 -4.32 -15.94 -9.76
C TYR A 154 -5.29 -14.76 -9.52
N SER A 155 -6.60 -14.97 -9.53
CA SER A 155 -7.53 -13.87 -9.36
C SER A 155 -7.53 -13.47 -7.89
N CYS A 156 -7.11 -12.23 -7.62
CA CYS A 156 -7.15 -11.57 -6.31
C CYS A 156 -8.60 -11.33 -5.81
N ASP A 157 -9.58 -12.04 -6.37
CA ASP A 157 -10.98 -11.95 -6.00
C ASP A 157 -11.26 -12.90 -4.84
N SER A 158 -11.90 -12.36 -3.80
CA SER A 158 -12.06 -12.99 -2.49
C SER A 158 -12.80 -14.35 -2.47
N ALA A 159 -13.36 -14.79 -3.60
CA ALA A 159 -14.15 -16.02 -3.72
C ALA A 159 -13.32 -17.32 -3.87
N TYR A 160 -12.03 -17.24 -4.20
CA TYR A 160 -11.19 -18.43 -4.47
C TYR A 160 -9.99 -18.59 -3.52
N ILE A 161 -9.96 -17.82 -2.42
CA ILE A 161 -8.90 -17.89 -1.41
C ILE A 161 -9.11 -19.13 -0.53
N THR A 162 -8.70 -20.30 -1.00
CA THR A 162 -8.52 -21.48 -0.14
C THR A 162 -7.08 -21.49 0.41
N PRO A 163 -6.88 -21.52 1.75
CA PRO A 163 -5.55 -21.65 2.31
C PRO A 163 -5.02 -23.07 2.04
N GLY A 164 -4.18 -23.22 1.02
CA GLY A 164 -3.43 -24.48 0.81
C GLY A 164 -3.12 -24.91 -0.63
N LEU A 165 -3.62 -24.23 -1.66
CA LEU A 165 -3.49 -24.73 -3.05
C LEU A 165 -2.41 -24.06 -3.92
N PHE A 166 -1.56 -23.18 -3.38
CA PHE A 166 -0.51 -22.52 -4.17
C PHE A 166 0.89 -22.88 -3.70
N ASN A 167 1.47 -23.91 -4.31
CA ASN A 167 2.90 -24.22 -4.21
C ASN A 167 3.68 -23.28 -5.14
N GLY A 168 4.05 -22.08 -4.66
CA GLY A 168 5.00 -21.20 -5.35
C GLY A 168 4.83 -19.69 -5.16
N ALA A 169 3.70 -19.22 -4.62
CA ALA A 169 3.37 -17.79 -4.51
C ALA A 169 3.35 -17.26 -3.06
N GLU A 170 4.17 -17.83 -2.16
CA GLU A 170 4.15 -17.46 -0.73
C GLU A 170 4.58 -16.00 -0.46
N GLY A 171 5.18 -15.31 -1.45
CA GLY A 171 5.61 -13.91 -1.35
C GLY A 171 4.63 -12.84 -1.88
N TRP A 172 3.50 -13.22 -2.51
CA TRP A 172 2.62 -12.28 -3.23
C TRP A 172 1.20 -12.18 -2.64
N ARG A 173 1.03 -12.56 -1.37
CA ARG A 173 -0.24 -12.43 -0.63
C ARG A 173 -0.31 -11.08 0.08
N ARG A 174 -1.51 -10.69 0.54
CA ARG A 174 -1.61 -9.78 1.70
C ARG A 174 -0.74 -10.35 2.81
N GLN A 175 0.18 -9.55 3.32
CA GLN A 175 0.94 -9.94 4.49
C GLN A 175 0.02 -10.05 5.70
N ARG A 176 0.51 -10.65 6.79
CA ARG A 176 -0.31 -10.95 7.97
C ARG A 176 -1.13 -9.71 8.37
N VAL A 177 -2.45 -9.85 8.32
CA VAL A 177 -3.39 -8.86 8.84
C VAL A 177 -3.16 -8.73 10.34
N GLN A 178 -2.87 -7.52 10.78
CA GLN A 178 -2.69 -7.21 12.19
C GLN A 178 -4.00 -6.70 12.74
N GLU A 179 -4.38 -7.20 13.91
CA GLU A 179 -5.53 -6.73 14.68
C GLU A 179 -5.00 -6.16 15.99
N CYS A 180 -5.41 -4.94 16.31
CA CYS A 180 -4.90 -4.13 17.41
C CYS A 180 -6.06 -3.57 18.22
N VAL A 181 -5.90 -3.53 19.55
CA VAL A 181 -6.88 -3.00 20.50
C VAL A 181 -6.23 -1.98 21.41
#